data_AF-A0A0S2DHQ0-F1
#
_entry.id   AF-A0A0S2DHQ0-F1
#
_cell.length_a   1.000
_cell.length_b   1.000
_cell.length_c   1.000
_cell.angle_alpha   90.00
_cell.angle_beta   90.00
_cell.angle_gamma   90.00
#
_symmetry.space_group_name_H-M   'P 1'
#
loop_
_entity.id
_entity.type
_entity.pdbx_description
1 polymer ?
#
loop_
_entity_poly.entity_id
_entity_poly.type
_entity_poly.pdbx_seq_one_letter_code
_entity_poly.pdbx_strand_id
1 'polypeptide(L)'
;MLLQLFAPAAVVAAGAFAAGSLLADAAQAAATAPAGSYARLAQCLQFGGLGTAATMLVHSCWRLWRWERGREPQCPCGGLLSRPQRSRHGRRRRCLGCRRPQPET
;
A
#
# COMPACT_ATOMS: atom_id res chain seq x y z
N MET A 1 11.94 -1.05 -8.31
CA MET A 1 11.21 -2.24 -7.80
C MET A 1 10.71 -2.08 -6.37
N LEU A 2 11.60 -1.93 -5.37
CA LEU A 2 11.22 -1.80 -3.95
C LEU A 2 10.27 -0.61 -3.69
N LEU A 3 10.61 0.56 -4.23
CA LEU A 3 9.77 1.77 -4.12
C LEU A 3 8.34 1.57 -4.66
N GLN A 4 8.16 0.85 -5.78
CA GLN A 4 6.83 0.56 -6.33
C GLN A 4 6.08 -0.52 -5.54
N LEU A 5 6.80 -1.38 -4.83
CA LEU A 5 6.24 -2.43 -3.97
C LEU A 5 5.77 -1.87 -2.62
N PHE A 6 6.49 -0.88 -2.09
CA PHE A 6 6.17 -0.23 -0.81
C PHE A 6 5.37 1.07 -0.97
N ALA A 7 5.29 1.64 -2.17
CA ALA A 7 4.47 2.82 -2.48
C ALA A 7 3.03 2.74 -1.90
N PRO A 8 2.26 1.66 -2.09
CA PRO A 8 0.89 1.62 -1.54
C PRO A 8 0.88 1.63 -0.01
N ALA A 9 1.80 0.93 0.66
CA ALA A 9 1.90 0.94 2.11
C ALA A 9 2.29 2.33 2.65
N ALA A 10 3.23 3.00 1.98
CA ALA A 10 3.66 4.36 2.33
C ALA A 10 2.54 5.39 2.14
N VAL A 11 1.76 5.29 1.04
CA VAL A 11 0.62 6.16 0.77
C VAL A 11 -0.48 5.97 1.82
N VAL A 12 -0.78 4.73 2.20
CA VAL A 12 -1.78 4.44 3.25
C VAL A 12 -1.31 4.98 4.61
N ALA A 13 -0.05 4.75 4.98
CA ALA A 13 0.51 5.26 6.24
C ALA A 13 0.49 6.79 6.30
N ALA A 14 0.98 7.47 5.25
CA ALA A 14 1.00 8.92 5.17
C ALA A 14 -0.42 9.51 5.15
N GLY A 15 -1.33 8.90 4.40
CA GLY A 15 -2.73 9.33 4.32
C GLY A 15 -3.47 9.19 5.66
N ALA A 16 -3.28 8.07 6.36
CA ALA A 16 -3.89 7.87 7.67
C ALA A 16 -3.32 8.81 8.73
N PHE A 17 -2.01 9.08 8.68
CA PHE A 17 -1.38 10.04 9.59
C PHE A 17 -1.91 11.47 9.36
N ALA A 18 -1.93 11.93 8.11
CA ALA A 18 -2.41 13.26 7.74
C ALA A 18 -3.91 13.43 8.06
N ALA A 19 -4.74 12.42 7.78
CA ALA A 19 -6.16 12.47 8.13
C ALA A 19 -6.36 12.49 9.66
N GLY A 20 -5.57 11.69 10.40
CA GLY A 20 -5.60 11.67 11.86
C GLY A 20 -5.18 13.00 12.49
N SER A 21 -4.15 13.67 11.96
CA SER A 21 -3.70 14.98 12.45
C SER A 21 -4.74 16.07 12.19
N LEU A 22 -5.33 16.12 10.99
CA LEU A 22 -6.39 17.08 10.66
C LEU A 22 -7.64 16.90 11.54
N LEU A 23 -7.99 15.65 11.88
CA LEU A 23 -9.08 15.35 12.81
C LEU A 23 -8.76 15.78 14.25
N ALA A 24 -7.50 15.65 14.68
CA ALA A 24 -7.06 16.12 15.99
C ALA A 24 -7.08 17.66 16.09
N ASP A 25 -6.57 18.35 15.06
CA ASP A 25 -6.62 19.82 14.98
C ASP A 25 -8.07 20.33 14.96
N ALA A 26 -8.95 19.67 14.20
CA ALA A 26 -10.38 19.99 14.16
C ALA A 26 -11.07 19.76 15.52
N ALA A 27 -10.67 18.72 16.27
CA ALA A 27 -11.17 18.47 17.61
C ALA A 27 -10.78 19.56 18.61
N GLN A 28 -9.57 20.12 18.48
CA GLN A 28 -9.10 21.21 19.33
C GLN A 28 -9.76 22.55 18.98
N ALA A 29 -10.07 22.77 17.69
CA ALA A 29 -10.75 23.98 17.22
C ALA A 29 -12.26 23.98 17.52
N ALA A 30 -12.88 22.80 17.66
CA ALA A 30 -14.31 22.66 17.92
C ALA A 30 -14.63 22.90 19.41
N ALA A 31 -14.81 24.16 19.80
CA ALA A 31 -15.18 24.56 21.16
C ALA A 31 -16.56 24.04 21.65
N THR A 32 -17.38 23.47 20.76
CA THR A 32 -18.79 23.09 21.03
C THR A 32 -19.14 21.63 20.73
N ALA A 33 -18.18 20.83 20.27
CA ALA A 33 -18.41 19.41 19.97
C ALA A 33 -17.95 18.52 21.15
N PRO A 34 -18.51 17.31 21.34
CA PRO A 34 -18.04 16.40 22.38
C PRO A 34 -16.61 15.96 22.04
N ALA A 35 -15.60 16.67 22.57
CA ALA A 35 -14.18 16.49 22.27
C ALA A 35 -13.71 15.02 22.40
N GLY A 36 -14.38 14.23 23.24
CA GLY A 36 -14.11 12.80 23.43
C GLY A 36 -14.40 11.91 22.21
N SER A 37 -15.39 12.22 21.36
CA SER A 37 -15.72 11.35 20.20
C SER A 37 -14.75 11.55 19.04
N TYR A 38 -14.31 12.79 18.79
CA TYR A 38 -13.32 13.11 17.76
C TYR A 38 -11.93 12.58 18.11
N ALA A 39 -11.51 12.67 19.38
CA ALA A 39 -10.24 12.10 19.83
C ALA A 39 -10.18 10.58 19.61
N ARG A 40 -11.28 9.88 19.89
CA ARG A 40 -11.37 8.42 19.69
C ARG A 40 -11.37 8.04 18.21
N LEU A 41 -12.04 8.82 17.37
CA LEU A 41 -12.00 8.65 15.91
C LEU A 41 -10.59 8.88 15.34
N ALA A 42 -9.89 9.93 15.77
CA ALA A 42 -8.52 10.21 15.35
C ALA A 42 -7.56 9.07 15.74
N GLN A 43 -7.67 8.55 16.97
CA GLN A 43 -6.90 7.39 17.42
C GLN A 43 -7.23 6.13 16.60
N CYS A 44 -8.51 5.81 16.39
CA CYS A 44 -8.92 4.68 15.57
C CYS A 44 -8.38 4.78 14.14
N LEU A 45 -8.36 5.99 13.56
CA LEU A 45 -7.85 6.23 12.21
C LEU A 45 -6.32 6.05 12.15
N GLN A 46 -5.60 6.56 13.15
CA GLN A 46 -4.15 6.41 13.24
C GLN A 46 -3.75 4.95 13.45
N PHE A 47 -4.32 4.26 14.45
CA PHE A 47 -4.02 2.85 14.72
C PHE A 47 -4.52 1.91 13.60
N GLY A 48 -5.71 2.17 13.05
CA GLY A 48 -6.24 1.42 11.92
C GLY A 48 -5.41 1.61 10.65
N GLY A 49 -4.95 2.84 10.41
CA GLY A 49 -4.01 3.17 9.34
C GLY A 49 -2.66 2.49 9.49
N LEU A 50 -2.12 2.47 10.72
CA LEU A 50 -0.87 1.78 11.02
C LEU A 50 -1.00 0.26 10.82
N GLY A 51 -2.11 -0.33 11.27
CA GLY A 51 -2.36 -1.76 11.07
C GLY A 51 -2.53 -2.15 9.60
N THR A 52 -3.25 -1.35 8.83
CA THR A 52 -3.38 -1.56 7.36
C THR A 52 -2.06 -1.34 6.63
N ALA A 53 -1.26 -0.35 7.01
CA ALA A 53 0.09 -0.16 6.47
C ALA A 53 1.01 -1.34 6.80
N ALA A 54 1.01 -1.81 8.06
CA ALA A 54 1.83 -2.93 8.50
C ALA A 54 1.48 -4.23 7.76
N THR A 55 0.18 -4.54 7.62
CA THR A 55 -0.27 -5.71 6.85
C THR A 55 0.13 -5.62 5.37
N MET A 56 0.03 -4.45 4.75
CA MET A 56 0.54 -4.25 3.38
C MET A 56 2.05 -4.45 3.28
N LEU A 57 2.81 -3.98 4.27
CA LEU A 57 4.26 -4.10 4.30
C LEU A 57 4.69 -5.57 4.45
N VAL A 58 4.06 -6.31 5.36
CA VAL A 58 4.25 -7.75 5.54
C VAL A 58 3.88 -8.50 4.26
N HIS A 59 2.76 -8.16 3.63
CA HIS A 59 2.34 -8.77 2.37
C HIS A 59 3.36 -8.52 1.24
N SER A 60 3.89 -7.30 1.14
CA SER A 60 4.94 -6.94 0.18
C SER A 60 6.24 -7.68 0.44
N CYS A 61 6.68 -7.80 1.69
CA CYS A 61 7.87 -8.59 2.06
C CYS A 61 7.69 -10.08 1.77
N TRP A 62 6.54 -10.66 2.11
CA TRP A 62 6.24 -12.06 1.83
C TRP A 62 6.25 -12.36 0.32
N ARG A 63 5.70 -11.45 -0.48
CA ARG A 63 5.73 -11.54 -1.94
C ARG A 63 7.15 -11.43 -2.50
N LEU A 64 7.98 -10.55 -1.95
CA LEU A 64 9.39 -10.44 -2.34
C LEU A 64 10.17 -11.71 -2.00
N TRP A 65 9.97 -12.24 -0.79
CA TRP A 65 10.58 -13.50 -0.35
C TRP A 65 10.20 -14.69 -1.22
N ARG A 66 8.91 -14.77 -1.61
CA ARG A 66 8.42 -15.80 -2.54
C ARG A 66 9.10 -15.68 -3.91
N TRP A 67 9.27 -14.45 -4.40
CA TRP A 67 9.98 -14.19 -5.65
C TRP A 67 11.46 -14.57 -5.60
N GLU A 68 12.17 -14.26 -4.51
CA GLU A 68 13.57 -14.67 -4.32
C GLU A 68 13.73 -16.19 -4.32
N ARG A 69 12.74 -16.94 -3.81
CA ARG A 69 12.71 -18.41 -3.88
C ARG A 69 12.34 -18.96 -5.26
N GLY A 70 12.21 -18.12 -6.29
CA GLY A 70 11.88 -18.54 -7.65
C GLY A 70 10.47 -19.12 -7.81
N ARG A 71 9.57 -18.87 -6.84
CA ARG A 71 8.19 -19.38 -6.84
C ARG A 71 7.23 -18.52 -7.67
N GLU A 72 7.72 -17.42 -8.25
CA GLU A 72 6.96 -16.55 -9.15
C GLU A 72 7.68 -16.42 -10.50
N PRO A 73 6.94 -16.28 -11.61
CA PRO A 73 7.55 -16.02 -12.90
C PRO A 73 8.40 -14.74 -12.82
N GLN A 74 9.61 -14.82 -13.36
CA GLN A 74 10.56 -13.72 -13.41
C GLN A 74 10.60 -13.19 -14.84
N CYS A 75 10.73 -11.87 -14.98
CA CYS A 75 11.01 -11.31 -16.30
C CYS A 75 12.46 -11.70 -16.69
N PRO A 76 12.79 -11.91 -17.97
CA PRO A 76 14.18 -12.17 -18.41
C PRO A 76 15.21 -11.12 -17.97
N CYS A 77 14.77 -9.93 -17.55
CA CYS A 77 15.63 -8.92 -16.92
C CYS A 77 15.87 -9.13 -15.41
N GLY A 78 15.39 -10.23 -14.80
CA GLY A 78 15.48 -10.49 -13.36
C GLY A 78 14.53 -9.63 -12.52
N GLY A 79 13.49 -9.04 -13.11
CA GLY A 79 12.55 -8.17 -12.40
C GLY A 79 11.27 -8.87 -11.95
N LEU A 80 10.73 -8.46 -10.80
CA LEU A 80 9.42 -8.87 -10.29
C LEU A 80 8.30 -8.34 -11.19
N LEU A 81 7.34 -9.20 -11.53
CA LEU A 81 6.16 -8.79 -12.28
C LEU A 81 5.15 -8.07 -11.37
N SER A 82 4.44 -7.10 -11.93
CA SER A 82 3.35 -6.38 -11.27
C SER A 82 2.12 -7.28 -11.09
N ARG A 83 1.12 -6.78 -10.37
CA ARG A 83 -0.22 -7.39 -10.34
C ARG A 83 -0.76 -7.53 -11.77
N PRO A 84 -1.52 -8.60 -12.09
CA PRO A 84 -2.17 -8.73 -13.39
C PRO A 84 -3.09 -7.54 -13.62
N GLN A 85 -2.85 -6.85 -14.72
CA GLN A 85 -3.67 -5.76 -15.22
C GLN A 85 -4.53 -6.30 -16.36
N ARG A 86 -5.83 -6.01 -16.30
CA ARG A 86 -6.77 -6.39 -17.37
C ARG A 86 -6.52 -5.48 -18.58
N SER A 87 -6.20 -6.08 -19.72
CA SER A 87 -6.05 -5.36 -20.98
C SER A 87 -7.08 -5.84 -22.00
N ARG A 88 -7.27 -5.08 -23.09
CA ARG A 88 -8.19 -5.42 -24.19
C ARG A 88 -7.88 -6.79 -24.83
N HIS A 89 -6.65 -7.30 -24.67
CA HIS A 89 -6.16 -8.57 -25.23
C HIS A 89 -5.90 -9.64 -24.17
N GLY A 90 -6.57 -9.57 -23.01
CA GLY A 90 -6.37 -10.51 -21.89
C GLY A 90 -5.59 -9.93 -20.71
N ARG A 91 -5.25 -10.77 -19.74
CA ARG A 91 -4.47 -10.36 -18.55
C ARG A 91 -3.00 -10.21 -18.92
N ARG A 92 -2.43 -9.05 -18.60
CA ARG A 92 -1.01 -8.75 -18.80
C ARG A 92 -0.38 -8.31 -17.49
N ARG A 93 0.87 -8.66 -17.27
CA ARG A 93 1.67 -8.22 -16.12
C ARG A 93 2.79 -7.31 -16.63
N ARG A 94 3.15 -6.25 -15.92
CA ARG A 94 4.28 -5.40 -16.28
C ARG A 94 5.47 -5.72 -15.39
N CYS A 95 6.66 -5.80 -15.94
CA CYS A 95 7.86 -5.92 -15.10
C CYS A 95 8.11 -4.61 -14.33
N LEU A 96 8.33 -4.67 -13.02
CA LEU A 96 8.63 -3.51 -12.19
C LEU A 96 10.07 -3.00 -12.34
N GLY A 97 10.95 -3.78 -12.99
CA GLY A 97 12.30 -3.39 -13.37
C GLY A 97 12.32 -2.69 -14.72
N CYS A 98 12.11 -3.45 -15.80
CA CYS A 98 12.23 -2.95 -17.18
C CYS A 98 10.95 -2.31 -17.76
N ARG A 99 9.84 -2.28 -17.02
CA ARG A 99 8.51 -1.76 -17.43
C ARG A 99 7.89 -2.42 -18.69
N ARG A 100 8.51 -3.47 -19.24
CA ARG A 100 7.97 -4.19 -20.39
C ARG A 100 6.74 -5.03 -20.00
N PRO A 101 5.69 -5.06 -20.83
CA PRO A 101 4.54 -5.95 -20.62
C PRO A 101 4.96 -7.41 -20.92
N GLN A 102 4.53 -8.32 -20.06
CA GLN A 102 4.68 -9.75 -20.18
C GLN A 102 3.28 -10.40 -20.19
N PRO A 103 3.01 -11.37 -21.09
CA PRO A 103 1.78 -12.15 -21.05
C PRO A 103 1.70 -12.98 -19.77
N GLU A 104 0.49 -13.21 -19.25
CA GLU A 104 0.28 -14.30 -18.29
C GLU A 104 0.33 -15.62 -19.08
N THR A 105 1.41 -16.39 -18.87
CA THR A 105 1.54 -17.78 -19.31
C THR A 105 0.70 -18.70 -18.43
#